data_AF-A0A137NS14-F1
#
_entry.id   AF-A0A137NS14-F1
#
_cell.length_a   1.000
_cell.length_b   1.000
_cell.length_c   1.000
_cell.angle_alpha   90.00
_cell.angle_beta   90.00
_cell.angle_gamma   90.00
#
_symmetry.space_group_name_H-M   'P 1'
#
loop_
_entity.id
_entity.type
_entity.pdbx_description
1 polymer ?
#
loop_
_entity_poly.entity_id
_entity_poly.type
_entity_poly.pdbx_seq_one_letter_code
_entity_poly.pdbx_strand_id
1 'polypeptide(L)'
;LTDAFPYRQTPVRGVNLGGWLVLEPFITPSLFERFDPEDKVIDEWTMCAKLGRDECRKVLEKHYNEFLTEDDIKKIAGAGLNHVRIPLGYWALDIDETKEPFVYGAWYYLLRGIQWARKYGIRVMVEFHGAPGSQNG
;
A
#
# COMPACT_ATOMS: atom_id res chain seq x y z
N LEU A 1 -16.86 3.64 14.68
CA LEU A 1 -17.13 2.43 13.88
C LEU A 1 -16.76 1.19 14.70
N THR A 2 -17.71 0.66 15.45
CA THR A 2 -17.56 -0.55 16.28
C THR A 2 -18.48 -1.67 15.81
N ASP A 3 -19.61 -1.32 15.19
CA ASP A 3 -20.60 -2.30 14.74
C ASP A 3 -20.11 -3.05 13.51
N ALA A 4 -20.57 -4.28 13.32
CA ALA A 4 -20.31 -5.04 12.09
C ALA A 4 -20.95 -4.36 10.87
N PHE A 5 -20.35 -4.52 9.69
CA PHE A 5 -21.01 -4.10 8.45
C PHE A 5 -22.08 -5.13 8.07
N PRO A 6 -23.32 -4.73 7.75
CA PRO A 6 -24.41 -5.65 7.43
C PRO A 6 -24.26 -6.20 6.01
N TYR A 7 -23.29 -7.10 5.81
CA TYR A 7 -23.09 -7.81 4.55
C TYR A 7 -24.41 -8.47 4.09
N ARG A 8 -24.62 -8.53 2.77
CA ARG A 8 -25.86 -8.97 2.08
C ARG A 8 -27.05 -8.00 2.15
N GLN A 9 -27.08 -7.08 3.10
CA GLN A 9 -28.16 -6.08 3.20
C GLN A 9 -27.73 -4.73 2.63
N THR A 10 -26.47 -4.34 2.85
CA THR A 10 -25.89 -3.12 2.30
C THR A 10 -24.81 -3.48 1.29
N PRO A 11 -24.88 -2.96 0.04
CA PRO A 11 -23.81 -3.14 -0.94
C PRO A 11 -22.51 -2.49 -0.50
N VAL A 12 -21.40 -3.16 -0.77
CA VAL A 12 -20.07 -2.56 -0.69
C VAL A 12 -19.88 -1.64 -1.89
N ARG A 13 -19.59 -0.37 -1.62
CA ARG A 13 -19.20 0.63 -2.61
C ARG A 13 -17.87 1.19 -2.17
N GLY A 14 -16.80 0.69 -2.76
CA GLY A 14 -15.46 1.02 -2.32
C GLY A 14 -14.46 1.08 -3.45
N VAL A 15 -13.26 1.51 -3.08
CA VAL A 15 -12.11 1.64 -3.97
C VAL A 15 -10.90 0.92 -3.38
N ASN A 16 -9.97 0.53 -4.24
CA ASN A 16 -8.66 0.06 -3.80
C ASN A 16 -7.74 1.25 -3.58
N LEU A 17 -6.90 1.17 -2.54
CA LEU A 17 -5.76 2.07 -2.34
C LEU A 17 -4.50 1.39 -2.92
N GLY A 18 -4.60 0.97 -4.19
CA GLY A 18 -3.53 0.30 -4.94
C GLY A 18 -2.37 1.25 -5.22
N GLY A 19 -1.16 0.71 -5.35
CA GLY A 19 0.07 1.50 -5.48
C GLY A 19 0.52 2.22 -4.20
N TRP A 20 -0.22 2.14 -3.08
CA TRP A 20 0.16 2.82 -1.84
C TRP A 20 1.20 2.06 -1.04
N LEU A 21 0.84 0.90 -0.46
CA LEU A 21 1.73 0.10 0.41
C LEU A 21 2.37 -1.09 -0.31
N VAL A 22 2.06 -1.26 -1.60
CA VAL A 22 2.69 -2.19 -2.53
C VAL A 22 2.83 -1.42 -3.83
N LEU A 23 4.06 -1.24 -4.32
CA LEU A 23 4.29 -0.45 -5.53
C LEU A 23 3.95 -1.23 -6.79
N GLU A 24 3.31 -0.54 -7.74
CA GLU A 24 2.99 -1.04 -9.06
C GLU A 24 3.49 -0.02 -10.09
N PRO A 25 4.41 -0.39 -11.01
CA PRO A 25 5.03 0.57 -11.94
C PRO A 25 4.02 1.33 -12.79
N PHE A 26 2.90 0.71 -13.18
CA PHE A 26 1.88 1.40 -13.98
C PHE A 26 1.04 2.40 -13.18
N ILE A 27 0.98 2.29 -11.84
CA ILE A 27 0.28 3.23 -10.95
C ILE A 27 1.21 4.37 -10.54
N THR A 28 2.48 4.05 -10.29
CA THR A 28 3.49 4.97 -9.74
C THR A 28 4.73 5.07 -10.64
N PRO A 29 4.58 5.34 -11.96
CA PRO A 29 5.67 5.22 -12.92
C PRO A 29 6.88 6.10 -12.60
N SER A 30 6.67 7.26 -11.98
CA SER A 30 7.76 8.18 -11.60
C SER A 30 8.77 7.57 -10.62
N LEU A 31 8.39 6.56 -9.84
CA LEU A 31 9.32 5.83 -8.96
C LEU A 31 10.25 4.89 -9.74
N PHE A 32 9.83 4.46 -10.94
CA PHE A 32 10.49 3.44 -11.76
C PHE A 32 11.19 4.02 -12.99
N GLU A 33 10.61 5.02 -13.65
CA GLU A 33 11.16 5.65 -14.87
C GLU A 33 12.47 6.42 -14.63
N ARG A 34 12.85 6.63 -13.36
CA ARG A 34 14.13 7.24 -12.98
C ARG A 34 15.33 6.30 -13.14
N PHE A 35 15.11 5.01 -13.34
CA PHE A 35 16.17 4.02 -13.51
C PHE A 35 16.46 3.78 -14.99
N ASP A 36 17.70 3.42 -15.30
CA ASP A 36 18.05 3.01 -16.65
C ASP A 36 17.40 1.65 -16.96
N PRO A 37 16.89 1.41 -18.19
CA PRO A 37 16.28 0.13 -18.55
C PRO A 37 17.18 -1.10 -18.32
N GLU A 38 18.51 -0.91 -18.36
CA GLU A 38 19.50 -1.95 -18.09
C GLU A 38 19.53 -2.40 -16.63
N ASP A 39 19.02 -1.58 -15.70
CA ASP A 39 18.93 -1.90 -14.28
C ASP A 39 17.87 -2.96 -13.95
N LYS A 40 16.94 -3.23 -14.89
CA LYS A 40 15.87 -4.22 -14.74
C LYS A 40 15.04 -4.04 -13.47
N VAL A 41 14.76 -2.79 -13.11
CA VAL A 41 13.85 -2.45 -12.00
C VAL A 41 12.40 -2.57 -12.50
N ILE A 42 11.74 -3.67 -12.13
CA ILE A 42 10.40 -4.04 -12.63
C ILE A 42 9.34 -4.15 -11.52
N ASP A 43 9.76 -4.16 -10.27
CA ASP A 43 8.91 -4.31 -9.08
C ASP A 43 9.57 -3.68 -7.84
N GLU A 44 8.86 -3.65 -6.70
CA GLU A 44 9.38 -3.12 -5.44
C GLU A 44 10.63 -3.88 -4.95
N TRP A 45 10.70 -5.19 -5.23
CA TRP A 45 11.85 -6.04 -4.88
C TRP A 45 13.12 -5.55 -5.57
N THR A 46 13.10 -5.49 -6.90
CA THR A 46 14.23 -5.06 -7.73
C THR A 46 14.56 -3.59 -7.50
N MET A 47 13.57 -2.75 -7.20
CA MET A 47 13.78 -1.36 -6.83
C MET A 47 14.57 -1.24 -5.52
N CYS A 48 14.13 -1.91 -4.44
CA CYS A 48 14.86 -1.88 -3.18
C CYS A 48 16.23 -2.55 -3.30
N ALA A 49 16.37 -3.61 -4.11
CA ALA A 49 17.67 -4.25 -4.37
C ALA A 49 18.64 -3.29 -5.05
N LYS A 50 18.16 -2.49 -6.01
CA LYS A 50 18.96 -1.49 -6.74
C LYS A 50 19.35 -0.30 -5.86
N LEU A 51 18.41 0.23 -5.07
CA LEU A 51 18.63 1.40 -4.22
C LEU A 51 19.44 1.08 -2.96
N GLY A 52 19.35 -0.15 -2.46
CA GLY A 52 19.77 -0.49 -1.11
C GLY A 52 18.77 0.01 -0.04
N ARG A 53 18.86 -0.55 1.17
CA ARG A 53 17.85 -0.36 2.23
C ARG A 53 17.63 1.08 2.64
N ASP A 54 18.69 1.86 2.82
CA ASP A 54 18.56 3.22 3.34
C ASP A 54 17.89 4.17 2.36
N GLU A 55 18.24 4.07 1.08
CA GLU A 55 17.61 4.88 0.04
C GLU A 55 16.21 4.37 -0.29
N CYS A 56 15.99 3.03 -0.34
CA CYS A 56 14.64 2.48 -0.53
C CYS A 56 13.69 2.96 0.57
N ARG A 57 14.13 2.94 1.83
CA ARG A 57 13.34 3.45 2.97
C ARG A 57 12.96 4.92 2.79
N LYS A 58 13.90 5.78 2.42
CA LYS A 58 13.60 7.22 2.20
C LYS A 58 12.59 7.43 1.07
N VAL A 59 12.76 6.71 -0.05
CA VAL A 59 11.84 6.79 -1.19
C VAL A 59 10.44 6.32 -0.78
N LEU A 60 10.34 5.17 -0.09
CA LEU A 60 9.07 4.60 0.34
C LEU A 60 8.39 5.44 1.43
N GLU A 61 9.12 5.93 2.42
CA GLU A 61 8.55 6.81 3.47
C GLU A 61 7.99 8.11 2.87
N LYS A 62 8.69 8.69 1.89
CA LYS A 62 8.16 9.84 1.15
C LYS A 62 6.88 9.48 0.41
N HIS A 63 6.92 8.41 -0.37
CA HIS A 63 5.77 7.90 -1.12
C HIS A 63 4.56 7.63 -0.22
N TYR A 64 4.74 6.88 0.87
CA TYR A 64 3.65 6.54 1.79
C TYR A 64 3.03 7.77 2.47
N ASN A 65 3.79 8.85 2.68
CA ASN A 65 3.30 10.10 3.24
C ASN A 65 2.54 10.97 2.23
N GLU A 66 2.95 10.95 0.95
CA GLU A 66 2.44 11.88 -0.07
C GLU A 66 1.35 11.24 -0.95
N PHE A 67 1.40 9.92 -1.17
CA PHE A 67 0.50 9.22 -2.10
C PHE A 67 -0.94 9.15 -1.61
N LEU A 68 -1.14 8.93 -0.30
CA LEU A 68 -2.45 8.91 0.32
C LEU A 68 -2.45 9.82 1.55
N THR A 69 -3.38 10.76 1.58
CA THR A 69 -3.59 11.67 2.70
C THR A 69 -4.95 11.47 3.34
N GLU A 70 -5.16 12.10 4.49
CA GLU A 70 -6.48 12.11 5.14
C GLU A 70 -7.57 12.73 4.25
N ASP A 71 -7.21 13.72 3.43
CA ASP A 71 -8.15 14.40 2.53
C ASP A 71 -8.69 13.44 1.45
N ASP A 72 -7.88 12.46 1.02
CA ASP A 72 -8.33 11.44 0.06
C ASP A 72 -9.39 10.52 0.69
N ILE A 73 -9.22 10.13 1.95
CA ILE A 73 -10.25 9.38 2.68
C ILE A 73 -11.52 10.21 2.88
N LYS A 74 -11.37 11.51 3.17
CA LYS A 74 -12.51 12.43 3.26
C LYS A 74 -13.25 12.56 1.93
N LYS A 75 -12.54 12.64 0.80
CA LYS A 75 -13.12 12.66 -0.56
C LYS A 75 -13.84 11.35 -0.88
N ILE A 76 -13.25 10.20 -0.55
CA ILE A 76 -13.87 8.88 -0.71
C ILE A 76 -15.22 8.84 0.03
N ALA A 77 -15.25 9.27 1.30
CA ALA A 77 -16.49 9.36 2.07
C ALA A 77 -17.48 10.38 1.48
N GLY A 78 -16.99 11.55 1.07
CA GLY A 78 -17.80 12.60 0.44
C GLY A 78 -18.43 12.18 -0.89
N ALA A 79 -17.80 11.24 -1.62
CA ALA A 79 -18.33 10.62 -2.82
C ALA A 79 -19.40 9.55 -2.52
N GLY A 80 -19.73 9.29 -1.26
CA GLY A 80 -20.73 8.30 -0.85
C GLY A 80 -20.22 6.86 -0.86
N LEU A 81 -18.91 6.64 -0.92
CA LEU A 81 -18.30 5.32 -0.76
C LEU A 81 -18.26 4.93 0.71
N ASN A 82 -18.30 3.63 0.98
CA ASN A 82 -18.38 3.07 2.33
C ASN A 82 -17.23 2.12 2.68
N HIS A 83 -16.37 1.78 1.72
CA HIS A 83 -15.24 0.87 1.92
C HIS A 83 -13.96 1.34 1.22
N VAL A 84 -12.83 0.98 1.81
CA VAL A 84 -11.54 0.93 1.12
C VAL A 84 -10.94 -0.46 1.29
N ARG A 85 -10.29 -0.96 0.23
CA ARG A 85 -9.43 -2.14 0.27
C ARG A 85 -7.98 -1.66 0.23
N ILE A 86 -7.17 -2.12 1.19
CA ILE A 86 -5.78 -1.70 1.37
C ILE A 86 -4.88 -2.92 1.13
N PRO A 87 -4.21 -2.99 -0.04
CA PRO A 87 -3.17 -3.97 -0.30
C PRO A 87 -1.98 -3.77 0.65
N LEU A 88 -1.43 -4.86 1.19
CA LEU A 88 -0.26 -4.86 2.05
C LEU A 88 0.64 -6.06 1.68
N GLY A 89 1.93 -5.83 1.43
CA GLY A 89 2.89 -6.92 1.26
C GLY A 89 3.22 -7.62 2.58
N TYR A 90 3.54 -8.91 2.54
CA TYR A 90 4.00 -9.63 3.75
C TYR A 90 5.23 -8.98 4.40
N TRP A 91 6.06 -8.32 3.58
CA TRP A 91 7.27 -7.62 4.01
C TRP A 91 7.02 -6.44 4.96
N ALA A 92 5.76 -6.02 5.10
CA ALA A 92 5.38 -5.07 6.16
C ALA A 92 5.49 -5.67 7.57
N LEU A 93 5.51 -7.01 7.70
CA LEU A 93 5.49 -7.75 8.96
C LEU A 93 6.75 -8.57 9.19
N ASP A 94 7.21 -9.30 8.18
CA ASP A 94 8.32 -10.25 8.32
C ASP A 94 9.14 -10.35 7.04
N ILE A 95 10.46 -10.21 7.16
CA ILE A 95 11.43 -10.32 6.07
C ILE A 95 12.69 -11.03 6.57
N ASP A 96 13.31 -11.86 5.73
CA ASP A 96 14.68 -12.31 5.91
C ASP A 96 15.63 -11.21 5.38
N GLU A 97 16.12 -10.36 6.28
CA GLU A 97 16.96 -9.22 5.89
C GLU A 97 18.26 -9.61 5.15
N THR A 98 18.68 -10.88 5.26
CA THR A 98 19.87 -11.41 4.57
C THR A 98 19.59 -11.84 3.13
N LYS A 99 18.32 -12.06 2.77
CA LYS A 99 17.90 -12.55 1.44
C LYS A 99 16.99 -11.60 0.69
N GLU A 100 16.25 -10.76 1.41
CA GLU A 100 15.16 -9.97 0.86
C GLU A 100 15.50 -8.47 0.91
N PRO A 101 15.35 -7.72 -0.18
CA PRO A 101 15.75 -6.31 -0.23
C PRO A 101 14.73 -5.36 0.40
N PHE A 102 13.51 -5.85 0.69
CA PHE A 102 12.41 -5.04 1.24
C PHE A 102 12.78 -4.32 2.53
N VAL A 103 12.04 -3.26 2.85
CA VAL A 103 12.20 -2.48 4.08
C VAL A 103 10.90 -2.42 4.88
N TYR A 104 11.03 -2.45 6.20
CA TYR A 104 9.90 -2.20 7.10
C TYR A 104 9.43 -0.74 7.03
N GLY A 105 8.15 -0.52 7.34
CA GLY A 105 7.58 0.81 7.52
C GLY A 105 6.09 0.88 7.19
N ALA A 106 5.65 0.15 6.16
CA ALA A 106 4.28 0.16 5.65
C ALA A 106 3.20 -0.10 6.72
N TRP A 107 3.51 -0.91 7.74
CA TRP A 107 2.61 -1.19 8.87
C TRP A 107 2.12 0.08 9.59
N TYR A 108 3.00 1.05 9.82
CA TYR A 108 2.63 2.30 10.49
C TYR A 108 1.67 3.15 9.65
N TYR A 109 1.85 3.13 8.33
CA TYR A 109 0.99 3.84 7.39
C TYR A 109 -0.38 3.16 7.23
N LEU A 110 -0.42 1.82 7.24
CA LEU A 110 -1.68 1.08 7.32
C LEU A 110 -2.50 1.50 8.54
N LEU A 111 -1.88 1.53 9.73
CA LEU A 111 -2.57 1.94 10.95
C LEU A 111 -3.10 3.39 10.86
N ARG A 112 -2.32 4.30 10.27
CA ARG A 112 -2.75 5.68 10.00
C ARG A 112 -3.95 5.74 9.06
N GLY A 113 -3.91 5.00 7.95
CA GLY A 113 -5.04 4.89 7.00
C GLY A 113 -6.31 4.34 7.65
N ILE A 114 -6.17 3.32 8.51
CA ILE A 114 -7.29 2.77 9.29
C ILE A 114 -7.89 3.81 10.24
N GLN A 115 -7.05 4.62 10.89
CA GLN A 115 -7.52 5.71 11.77
C GLN A 115 -8.32 6.76 10.99
N TRP A 116 -7.83 7.18 9.83
CA TRP A 116 -8.56 8.09 8.95
C TRP A 116 -9.88 7.48 8.47
N ALA A 117 -9.86 6.23 7.98
CA ALA A 117 -11.07 5.54 7.54
C ALA A 117 -12.11 5.49 8.67
N ARG A 118 -11.68 5.17 9.90
CA ARG A 118 -12.55 5.17 11.07
C ARG A 118 -13.19 6.54 11.34
N LYS A 119 -12.44 7.63 11.19
CA LYS A 119 -12.92 9.01 11.41
C LYS A 119 -14.05 9.39 10.45
N TYR A 120 -13.99 8.91 9.20
CA TYR A 120 -14.95 9.26 8.15
C TYR A 120 -16.02 8.19 7.89
N GLY A 121 -16.17 7.19 8.76
CA GLY A 121 -17.21 6.17 8.58
C GLY A 121 -16.89 5.13 7.49
N ILE A 122 -15.65 5.06 7.01
CA ILE A 122 -15.21 4.11 6.00
C ILE A 122 -14.78 2.78 6.65
N ARG A 123 -15.26 1.67 6.09
CA ARG A 123 -14.83 0.32 6.45
C ARG A 123 -13.55 -0.06 5.70
N VAL A 124 -12.68 -0.83 6.35
CA VAL A 124 -11.39 -1.22 5.79
C VAL A 124 -11.33 -2.73 5.60
N MET A 125 -10.95 -3.17 4.41
CA MET A 125 -10.48 -4.52 4.13
C MET A 125 -8.96 -4.47 3.98
N VAL A 126 -8.23 -5.05 4.93
CA VAL A 126 -6.78 -5.27 4.77
C VAL A 126 -6.57 -6.56 4.02
N GLU A 127 -5.72 -6.54 3.01
CA GLU A 127 -5.44 -7.70 2.16
C GLU A 127 -3.94 -7.90 1.99
N PHE A 128 -3.48 -9.12 2.26
CA PHE A 128 -2.11 -9.52 1.96
C PHE A 128 -1.97 -9.73 0.47
N HIS A 129 -1.36 -8.75 -0.19
CA HIS A 129 -1.27 -8.65 -1.64
C HIS A 129 -0.06 -9.38 -2.23
N GLY A 130 0.95 -9.63 -1.40
CA GLY A 130 2.13 -10.41 -1.76
C GLY A 130 2.42 -11.42 -0.66
N ALA A 131 2.73 -12.65 -1.05
CA ALA A 131 3.22 -13.71 -0.17
C ALA A 131 4.70 -14.02 -0.44
N PRO A 132 5.43 -14.59 0.54
CA PRO A 132 6.82 -14.99 0.34
C PRO A 132 6.96 -15.93 -0.87
N GLY A 133 7.92 -15.62 -1.75
CA GLY A 133 8.18 -16.38 -2.97
C GLY A 133 7.24 -16.09 -4.14
N SER A 134 6.34 -15.10 -4.01
CA SER A 134 5.32 -14.74 -4.99
C SER A 134 4.27 -15.83 -5.24
N GLN A 135 3.00 -15.45 -5.10
CA GLN A 135 1.88 -16.35 -5.35
C GLN A 135 1.42 -16.36 -6.81
N ASN A 136 1.95 -15.47 -7.66
CA ASN A 136 1.38 -15.19 -8.99
C ASN A 136 2.36 -14.68 -10.06
N GLY A 137 3.65 -14.47 -9.76
CA GLY A 137 4.68 -14.07 -10.73
C GLY A 137 5.52 -12.92 -10.21
#